data_AF-A0A8H6T0N3-F1
#
_entry.id   AF-A0A8H6T0N3-F1
#
_cell.length_a   1.000
_cell.length_b   1.000
_cell.length_c   1.000
_cell.angle_alpha   90.00
_cell.angle_beta   90.00
_cell.angle_gamma   90.00
#
_symmetry.space_group_name_H-M   'P 1'
#
loop_
_entity.id
_entity.type
_entity.pdbx_description
1 polymer ?
#
loop_
_entity_poly.entity_id
_entity_poly.type
_entity_poly.pdbx_seq_one_letter_code
_entity_poly.pdbx_strand_id
1 'polypeptide(L)'
;MWLRSVRRRQFLAENVLKLGAIWGNDNFRVLPIYRPLQKHPLSSSKMPKPVVWTPKPAIAKLPLAVRKDIRDNFDANVDDFKARIKAQLGQDYTININAAEVWAYANEGDTNAGTSFKNYIEGFITALESFIKKYEDNGKTYFNDAVKQSEITLAVNPQGDKGETISADIVDGVYRILFRHDRLGYNQNWQESCILPAVESVAREEGYSLATKHSIEDDYEGSIEEVSAEINKILGAEFTLDPNFEEIYNTLKKAKEVGDSDWQSRIGSTALGYFNGLKYQLERAGFKDDDMLQEGLQEIVETKTFRLRVLPKTDSTTETKIEDGVVYLQTRPDRWSYNQNDMGEGLVNLL
;
A
#
# COMPACT_ATOMS: atom_id res chain seq x y z
N MET A 1 11.78 -40.76 -10.32
CA MET A 1 12.91 -41.42 -11.02
C MET A 1 13.71 -40.34 -11.77
N TRP A 2 14.30 -39.39 -11.05
CA TRP A 2 15.75 -39.22 -10.84
C TRP A 2 16.66 -39.45 -12.07
N LEU A 3 17.49 -38.43 -12.32
CA LEU A 3 18.61 -38.28 -13.27
C LEU A 3 18.27 -37.93 -14.73
N ARG A 4 18.28 -36.62 -15.01
CA ARG A 4 19.16 -35.98 -16.03
C ARG A 4 18.96 -34.46 -16.04
N SER A 5 19.68 -33.76 -15.16
CA SER A 5 19.79 -32.29 -15.15
C SER A 5 21.24 -31.88 -14.88
N VAL A 6 22.12 -32.09 -15.87
CA VAL A 6 23.44 -31.45 -15.96
C VAL A 6 23.85 -31.44 -17.44
N ARG A 7 23.35 -30.49 -18.25
CA ARG A 7 23.88 -30.19 -19.61
C ARG A 7 23.28 -28.93 -20.26
N ARG A 8 23.17 -27.82 -19.53
CA ARG A 8 22.75 -26.51 -20.10
C ARG A 8 23.49 -25.29 -19.54
N ARG A 9 24.76 -25.45 -19.12
CA ARG A 9 25.63 -24.32 -18.71
C ARG A 9 26.98 -24.27 -19.43
N GLN A 10 27.06 -24.83 -20.64
CA GLN A 10 28.32 -24.86 -21.41
C GLN A 10 28.21 -24.19 -22.80
N PHE A 11 27.11 -23.50 -23.11
CA PHE A 11 26.85 -22.97 -24.46
C PHE A 11 26.92 -21.44 -24.58
N LEU A 12 27.34 -20.72 -23.54
CA LEU A 12 27.40 -19.24 -23.54
C LEU A 12 28.82 -18.66 -23.40
N ALA A 13 29.86 -19.49 -23.42
CA ALA A 13 31.25 -19.04 -23.26
C ALA A 13 32.08 -19.01 -24.57
N GLU A 14 31.56 -19.50 -25.69
CA GLU A 14 32.35 -19.64 -26.94
C GLU A 14 32.06 -18.61 -28.04
N ASN A 15 31.09 -17.70 -27.87
CA ASN A 15 30.73 -16.71 -28.90
C ASN A 15 31.20 -15.27 -28.63
N VAL A 16 32.04 -15.04 -27.61
CA VAL A 16 32.58 -13.69 -27.29
C VAL A 16 34.00 -13.46 -27.87
N LEU A 17 34.61 -14.47 -28.52
CA LEU A 17 36.00 -14.41 -29.00
C LEU A 17 36.19 -14.30 -30.53
N LYS A 18 35.16 -13.88 -31.29
CA LYS A 18 35.26 -13.74 -32.76
C LYS A 18 34.78 -12.40 -33.34
N LEU A 19 34.88 -11.30 -32.59
CA LEU A 19 34.54 -9.95 -33.09
C LEU A 19 35.61 -8.87 -32.80
N GLY A 20 36.89 -9.25 -32.71
CA GLY A 20 37.99 -8.31 -32.51
C GLY A 20 39.10 -8.50 -33.53
N ALA A 21 38.83 -8.23 -34.81
CA ALA A 21 39.87 -8.26 -35.85
C ALA A 21 39.57 -7.28 -36.99
N ILE A 22 39.20 -6.04 -36.69
CA ILE A 22 39.32 -4.90 -37.61
C ILE A 22 39.68 -3.69 -36.74
N TRP A 23 40.63 -2.87 -37.21
CA TRP A 23 41.22 -1.67 -36.58
C TRP A 23 42.50 -1.92 -35.78
N GLY A 24 43.62 -1.78 -36.49
CA GLY A 24 44.95 -1.65 -35.91
C GLY A 24 45.12 -0.30 -35.22
N ASN A 25 45.65 -0.32 -34.01
CA ASN A 25 46.33 0.82 -33.42
C ASN A 25 47.33 0.31 -32.37
N ASP A 26 48.61 0.52 -32.65
CA ASP A 26 49.73 0.22 -31.77
C ASP A 26 49.74 1.20 -30.59
N ASN A 27 49.18 0.79 -29.46
CA ASN A 27 49.57 1.24 -28.10
C ASN A 27 48.64 0.58 -27.06
N PHE A 28 48.94 -0.67 -26.67
CA PHE A 28 48.38 -1.27 -25.46
C PHE A 28 49.51 -1.69 -24.53
N ARG A 29 49.69 -0.91 -23.45
CA ARG A 29 50.48 -1.32 -22.28
C ARG A 29 49.86 -2.58 -21.68
N VAL A 30 50.65 -3.65 -21.63
CA VAL A 30 50.31 -4.90 -20.97
C VAL A 30 50.17 -4.64 -19.46
N LEU A 31 48.95 -4.63 -18.94
CA LEU A 31 48.71 -4.66 -17.50
C LEU A 31 48.95 -6.08 -16.97
N PRO A 32 49.53 -6.24 -15.76
CA PRO A 32 49.91 -7.53 -15.24
C PRO A 32 48.68 -8.41 -14.97
N ILE A 33 48.84 -9.65 -15.40
CA ILE A 33 47.93 -10.79 -15.31
C ILE A 33 47.35 -10.91 -13.89
N TYR A 34 46.02 -10.96 -13.82
CA TYR A 34 45.23 -11.19 -12.62
C TYR A 34 45.74 -12.44 -11.86
N ARG A 35 46.27 -12.23 -10.65
CA ARG A 35 46.49 -13.33 -9.70
C ARG A 35 45.13 -13.87 -9.24
N PRO A 36 44.90 -15.19 -9.24
CA PRO A 36 43.70 -15.74 -8.62
C PRO A 36 43.72 -15.40 -7.13
N LEU A 37 42.68 -14.70 -6.66
CA LEU A 37 42.44 -14.49 -5.23
C LEU A 37 42.39 -15.86 -4.53
N GLN A 38 43.39 -16.15 -3.71
CA GLN A 38 43.35 -17.27 -2.77
C GLN A 38 42.13 -17.04 -1.88
N LYS A 39 41.13 -17.92 -2.00
CA LYS A 39 39.98 -17.97 -1.09
C LYS A 39 40.51 -18.37 0.28
N HIS A 40 40.79 -17.38 1.12
CA HIS A 40 40.90 -17.61 2.56
C HIS A 40 39.57 -18.20 3.04
N PRO A 41 39.56 -19.32 3.77
CA PRO A 41 38.35 -19.80 4.42
C PRO A 41 37.89 -18.70 5.37
N LEU A 42 36.75 -18.09 5.06
CA LEU A 42 36.06 -17.21 5.99
C LEU A 42 35.74 -18.07 7.22
N SER A 43 36.50 -17.85 8.28
CA SER A 43 36.18 -18.30 9.62
C SER A 43 34.71 -18.00 9.85
N SER A 44 33.91 -19.06 10.05
CA SER A 44 32.51 -18.95 10.45
C SER A 44 32.46 -18.42 11.88
N SER A 45 32.79 -17.15 12.06
CA SER A 45 32.46 -16.36 13.22
C SER A 45 30.95 -16.46 13.36
N LYS A 46 30.49 -17.27 14.32
CA LYS A 46 29.08 -17.35 14.71
C LYS A 46 28.65 -15.91 14.98
N MET A 47 27.81 -15.35 14.12
CA MET A 47 27.23 -14.04 14.39
C MET A 47 26.55 -14.13 15.77
N PRO A 48 26.83 -13.20 16.68
CA PRO A 48 26.19 -13.21 17.99
C PRO A 48 24.68 -13.28 17.78
N LYS A 49 24.03 -14.16 18.54
CA LYS A 49 22.57 -14.28 18.48
C LYS A 49 21.98 -12.90 18.73
N PRO A 50 20.97 -12.47 17.95
CA PRO A 50 20.31 -11.19 18.16
C PRO A 50 19.87 -11.12 19.63
N VAL A 51 20.26 -10.06 20.33
CA VAL A 51 19.79 -9.81 21.69
C VAL A 51 18.28 -9.59 21.59
N VAL A 52 17.51 -10.37 22.34
CA VAL A 52 16.05 -10.21 22.40
C VAL A 52 15.78 -8.94 23.20
N TRP A 53 15.19 -7.94 22.54
CA TRP A 53 14.79 -6.70 23.19
C TRP A 53 13.78 -6.98 24.31
N THR A 54 13.95 -6.31 25.45
CA THR A 54 13.06 -6.41 26.60
C THR A 54 12.63 -5.00 27.00
N PRO A 55 11.32 -4.73 27.19
CA PRO A 55 10.86 -3.44 27.67
C PRO A 55 11.50 -3.06 29.00
N LYS A 56 11.88 -1.79 29.15
CA LYS A 56 12.29 -1.21 30.44
C LYS A 56 11.08 -1.17 31.39
N PRO A 57 11.29 -1.46 32.69
CA PRO A 57 10.25 -1.26 33.70
C PRO A 57 9.93 0.22 33.87
N ALA A 58 8.71 0.52 34.34
CA ALA A 58 8.31 1.87 34.72
C ALA A 58 9.26 2.45 35.78
N ILE A 59 9.53 3.76 35.68
CA ILE A 59 10.31 4.46 36.72
C ILE A 59 9.46 4.57 37.98
N ALA A 60 9.97 4.12 39.12
CA ALA A 60 9.25 4.16 40.40
C ALA A 60 8.80 5.57 40.82
N LYS A 61 9.58 6.60 40.45
CA LYS A 61 9.25 8.01 40.72
C LYS A 61 9.89 8.93 39.70
N LEU A 62 9.07 9.74 39.03
CA LEU A 62 9.56 10.75 38.09
C LEU A 62 10.31 11.89 38.82
N PRO A 63 11.44 12.37 38.28
CA PRO A 63 12.14 13.55 38.79
C PRO A 63 11.23 14.76 38.92
N LEU A 64 11.53 15.67 39.86
CA LEU A 64 10.69 16.86 40.08
C LEU A 64 10.62 17.76 38.84
N ALA A 65 11.75 17.96 38.15
CA ALA A 65 11.80 18.75 36.92
C ALA A 65 10.88 18.17 35.84
N VAL A 66 10.91 16.85 35.66
CA VAL A 66 10.05 16.11 34.72
C VAL A 66 8.56 16.26 35.08
N ARG A 67 8.20 16.08 36.35
CA ARG A 67 6.80 16.26 36.80
C ARG A 67 6.30 17.69 36.62
N LYS A 68 7.18 18.67 36.86
CA LYS A 68 6.86 20.08 36.61
C LYS A 68 6.61 20.32 35.12
N ASP A 69 7.47 19.79 34.27
CA ASP A 69 7.33 19.93 32.82
C ASP A 69 6.05 19.29 32.29
N ILE A 70 5.68 18.10 32.77
CA ILE A 70 4.39 17.45 32.45
C ILE A 70 3.21 18.36 32.82
N ARG A 71 3.19 18.88 34.06
CA ARG A 71 2.12 19.79 34.50
C ARG A 71 2.03 21.04 33.63
N ASP A 72 3.17 21.67 33.39
CA ASP A 72 3.23 22.99 32.74
C ASP A 72 2.98 22.91 31.23
N ASN A 73 3.44 21.83 30.57
CA ASN A 73 3.42 21.73 29.11
C ASN A 73 2.45 20.68 28.55
N PHE A 74 2.10 19.63 29.30
CA PHE A 74 1.15 18.62 28.84
C PHE A 74 -0.22 18.80 29.49
N ASP A 75 -0.31 18.69 30.82
CA ASP A 75 -1.59 18.70 31.54
C ASP A 75 -2.37 20.00 31.28
N ALA A 76 -1.67 21.13 31.18
CA ALA A 76 -2.25 22.43 30.85
C ALA A 76 -2.93 22.50 29.46
N ASN A 77 -2.64 21.56 28.55
CA ASN A 77 -3.19 21.52 27.17
C ASN A 77 -4.18 20.35 26.96
N VAL A 78 -4.36 19.45 27.93
CA VAL A 78 -5.16 18.22 27.75
C VAL A 78 -6.60 18.53 27.35
N ASP A 79 -7.22 19.56 27.91
CA ASP A 79 -8.62 19.91 27.59
C ASP A 79 -8.75 20.45 26.16
N ASP A 80 -7.77 21.22 25.68
CA ASP A 80 -7.72 21.68 24.28
C ASP A 80 -7.59 20.48 23.32
N PHE A 81 -6.68 19.54 23.62
CA PHE A 81 -6.52 18.34 22.81
C PHE A 81 -7.81 17.53 22.73
N LYS A 82 -8.49 17.31 23.86
CA LYS A 82 -9.78 16.61 23.89
C LYS A 82 -10.85 17.32 23.08
N ALA A 83 -10.92 18.65 23.17
CA ALA A 83 -11.87 19.44 22.39
C ALA A 83 -11.62 19.31 20.88
N ARG A 84 -10.36 19.36 20.45
CA ARG A 84 -9.99 19.18 19.04
C ARG A 84 -10.29 17.77 18.53
N ILE A 85 -9.99 16.73 19.32
CA ILE A 85 -10.33 15.35 18.98
C ILE A 85 -11.85 15.17 18.88
N LYS A 86 -12.61 15.72 19.84
CA LYS A 86 -14.08 15.70 19.81
C LYS A 86 -14.65 16.40 18.58
N ALA A 87 -14.05 17.53 18.16
CA ALA A 87 -14.49 18.22 16.96
C ALA A 87 -14.36 17.35 15.70
N GLN A 88 -13.32 16.52 15.61
CA GLN A 88 -13.12 15.59 14.49
C GLN A 88 -14.01 14.33 14.61
N LEU A 89 -14.04 13.72 15.80
CA LEU A 89 -14.64 12.39 16.00
C LEU A 89 -16.08 12.41 16.51
N GLY A 90 -16.60 13.58 16.88
CA GLY A 90 -17.97 13.77 17.35
C GLY A 90 -18.27 13.17 18.73
N GLN A 91 -17.28 12.60 19.41
CA GLN A 91 -17.43 12.00 20.74
C GLN A 91 -16.23 12.34 21.62
N ASP A 92 -16.41 12.21 22.93
CA ASP A 92 -15.35 12.48 23.90
C ASP A 92 -14.32 11.35 23.90
N TYR A 93 -13.04 11.75 23.93
CA TYR A 93 -11.90 10.85 24.06
C TYR A 93 -11.09 11.17 25.31
N THR A 94 -10.46 10.14 25.86
CA THR A 94 -9.48 10.26 26.94
C THR A 94 -8.07 10.15 26.38
N ILE A 95 -7.15 10.89 27.00
CA ILE A 95 -5.72 10.81 26.70
C ILE A 95 -5.05 10.30 27.97
N ASN A 96 -4.54 9.08 27.91
CA ASN A 96 -4.03 8.36 29.08
C ASN A 96 -2.59 7.91 28.84
N ILE A 97 -1.63 8.78 29.17
CA ILE A 97 -0.20 8.48 29.02
C ILE A 97 0.38 8.06 30.37
N ASN A 98 0.89 6.83 30.45
CA ASN A 98 1.67 6.40 31.60
C ASN A 98 3.07 7.02 31.54
N ALA A 99 3.21 8.21 32.12
CA ALA A 99 4.46 8.96 32.11
C ALA A 99 5.65 8.19 32.70
N ALA A 100 5.43 7.34 33.71
CA ALA A 100 6.49 6.56 34.33
C ALA A 100 7.02 5.45 33.41
N GLU A 101 6.16 4.85 32.60
CA GLU A 101 6.53 3.84 31.60
C GLU A 101 7.22 4.47 30.40
N VAL A 102 6.65 5.54 29.85
CA VAL A 102 7.21 6.22 28.68
C VAL A 102 8.55 6.85 29.02
N TRP A 103 8.66 7.55 30.15
CA TRP A 103 9.87 8.27 30.51
C TRP A 103 11.05 7.36 30.91
N ALA A 104 10.83 6.06 31.09
CA ALA A 104 11.90 5.07 31.23
C ALA A 104 12.86 5.04 30.03
N TYR A 105 12.41 5.55 28.87
CA TYR A 105 13.15 5.58 27.61
C TYR A 105 13.78 6.93 27.28
N ALA A 106 13.65 7.95 28.13
CA ALA A 106 14.31 9.25 27.93
C ALA A 106 15.83 9.15 28.05
N ASN A 107 16.56 10.10 27.45
CA ASN A 107 18.01 10.17 27.66
C ASN A 107 18.30 10.68 29.07
N GLU A 108 19.50 10.33 29.56
CA GLU A 108 19.95 10.81 30.86
C GLU A 108 20.06 12.35 30.85
N GLY A 109 19.43 12.99 31.85
CA GLY A 109 19.40 14.44 31.98
C GLY A 109 18.23 15.14 31.29
N ASP A 110 17.43 14.44 30.47
CA ASP A 110 16.25 15.03 29.84
C ASP A 110 15.19 15.38 30.90
N THR A 111 14.58 16.56 30.77
CA THR A 111 13.52 17.05 31.66
C THR A 111 12.23 17.46 30.93
N ASN A 112 12.18 17.32 29.61
CA ASN A 112 11.16 17.86 28.71
C ASN A 112 10.03 16.85 28.40
N ALA A 113 9.59 16.08 29.39
CA ALA A 113 8.58 15.04 29.20
C ALA A 113 7.21 15.58 28.78
N GLY A 114 6.75 16.64 29.42
CA GLY A 114 5.50 17.30 29.09
C GLY A 114 5.52 17.86 27.68
N THR A 115 6.60 18.55 27.29
CA THR A 115 6.77 19.02 25.91
C THR A 115 6.74 17.85 24.92
N SER A 116 7.44 16.76 25.23
CA SER A 116 7.46 15.57 24.36
C SER A 116 6.07 14.95 24.21
N PHE A 117 5.33 14.74 25.31
CA PHE A 117 3.98 14.16 25.25
C PHE A 117 3.01 15.05 24.49
N LYS A 118 3.08 16.37 24.72
CA LYS A 118 2.31 17.36 23.96
C LYS A 118 2.54 17.20 22.45
N ASN A 119 3.80 17.14 22.01
CA ASN A 119 4.12 17.04 20.59
C ASN A 119 3.61 15.74 19.94
N TYR A 120 3.60 14.61 20.66
CA TYR A 120 2.99 13.37 20.15
C TYR A 120 1.48 13.52 19.97
N ILE A 121 0.78 14.14 20.93
CA ILE A 121 -0.66 14.36 20.79
C ILE A 121 -0.98 15.38 19.70
N GLU A 122 -0.22 16.46 19.57
CA GLU A 122 -0.39 17.41 18.46
C GLU A 122 -0.17 16.72 17.10
N GLY A 123 0.88 15.89 16.97
CA GLY A 123 1.12 15.11 15.77
C GLY A 123 -0.01 14.13 15.44
N PHE A 124 -0.60 13.50 16.46
CA PHE A 124 -1.79 12.66 16.29
C PHE A 124 -2.99 13.48 15.81
N ILE A 125 -3.26 14.64 16.40
CA ILE A 125 -4.40 15.47 16.02
C ILE A 125 -4.27 15.94 14.58
N THR A 126 -3.09 16.39 14.14
CA THR A 126 -2.86 16.78 12.75
C THR A 126 -3.04 15.59 11.80
N ALA A 127 -2.53 14.41 12.16
CA ALA A 127 -2.75 13.19 11.38
C ALA A 127 -4.24 12.83 11.30
N LEU A 128 -4.99 12.97 12.40
CA LEU A 128 -6.41 12.71 12.48
C LEU A 128 -7.20 13.70 11.62
N GLU A 129 -6.88 14.98 11.67
CA GLU A 129 -7.47 16.01 10.81
C GLU A 129 -7.28 15.66 9.31
N SER A 130 -6.07 15.25 8.91
CA SER A 130 -5.79 14.79 7.54
C SER A 130 -6.56 13.52 7.18
N PHE A 131 -6.65 12.56 8.10
CA PHE A 131 -7.39 11.31 7.91
C PHE A 131 -8.89 11.55 7.74
N ILE A 132 -9.50 12.37 8.60
CA ILE A 132 -10.93 12.72 8.52
C ILE A 132 -11.21 13.59 7.30
N LYS A 133 -10.31 14.51 6.93
CA LYS A 133 -10.45 15.26 5.67
C LYS A 133 -10.46 14.35 4.44
N LYS A 134 -9.66 13.28 4.47
CA LYS A 134 -9.58 12.35 3.34
C LYS A 134 -10.78 11.40 3.27
N TYR A 135 -11.18 10.82 4.39
CA TYR A 135 -12.19 9.75 4.42
C TYR A 135 -13.56 10.18 4.94
N GLU A 136 -13.69 11.45 5.32
CA GLU A 136 -14.92 12.10 5.77
C GLU A 136 -15.66 11.30 6.86
N ASP A 137 -16.98 11.18 6.75
CA ASP A 137 -17.83 10.48 7.71
C ASP A 137 -17.50 8.97 7.80
N ASN A 138 -17.05 8.37 6.70
CA ASN A 138 -16.59 6.98 6.69
C ASN A 138 -15.34 6.84 7.57
N GLY A 139 -14.38 7.75 7.45
CA GLY A 139 -13.18 7.78 8.29
C GLY A 139 -13.52 7.90 9.77
N LYS A 140 -14.40 8.84 10.12
CA LYS A 140 -14.89 9.05 11.49
C LYS A 140 -15.51 7.79 12.09
N THR A 141 -16.41 7.16 11.33
CA THR A 141 -17.10 5.93 11.74
C THR A 141 -16.09 4.81 11.94
N TYR A 142 -15.20 4.60 10.97
CA TYR A 142 -14.19 3.54 11.03
C TYR A 142 -13.24 3.70 12.21
N PHE A 143 -12.81 4.93 12.51
CA PHE A 143 -11.94 5.20 13.65
C PHE A 143 -12.66 4.91 14.98
N ASN A 144 -13.87 5.45 15.17
CA ASN A 144 -14.64 5.23 16.41
C ASN A 144 -14.99 3.76 16.64
N ASP A 145 -15.33 3.01 15.58
CA ASP A 145 -15.62 1.57 15.68
C ASP A 145 -14.40 0.75 16.08
N ALA A 146 -13.21 1.19 15.65
CA ALA A 146 -11.95 0.54 15.96
C ALA A 146 -11.49 0.87 17.40
N VAL A 147 -11.59 2.14 17.80
CA VAL A 147 -11.13 2.64 19.10
C VAL A 147 -12.26 2.64 20.13
N LYS A 148 -12.74 1.43 20.46
CA LYS A 148 -13.95 1.22 21.29
C LYS A 148 -13.89 1.80 22.70
N GLN A 149 -12.70 2.03 23.26
CA GLN A 149 -12.53 2.63 24.58
C GLN A 149 -12.54 4.16 24.55
N SER A 150 -12.57 4.76 23.35
CA SER A 150 -12.38 6.20 23.16
C SER A 150 -11.14 6.71 23.89
N GLU A 151 -10.03 5.96 23.82
CA GLU A 151 -8.79 6.24 24.54
C GLU A 151 -7.61 6.28 23.58
N ILE A 152 -6.74 7.27 23.79
CA ILE A 152 -5.46 7.46 23.10
C ILE A 152 -4.34 7.40 24.13
N THR A 153 -3.28 6.64 23.83
CA THR A 153 -2.11 6.52 24.68
C THR A 153 -0.81 6.62 23.89
N LEU A 154 0.31 6.76 24.61
CA LEU A 154 1.67 6.74 24.08
C LEU A 154 2.42 5.59 24.73
N ALA A 155 2.99 4.71 23.93
CA ALA A 155 3.70 3.52 24.41
C ALA A 155 4.96 3.22 23.59
N VAL A 156 5.85 2.41 24.15
CA VAL A 156 7.00 1.91 23.41
C VAL A 156 6.55 0.85 22.40
N ASN A 157 7.13 0.87 21.20
CA ASN A 157 6.85 -0.14 20.19
C ASN A 157 7.38 -1.52 20.67
N PRO A 158 6.50 -2.55 20.79
CA PRO A 158 6.89 -3.86 21.31
C PRO A 158 7.87 -4.63 20.40
N GLN A 159 8.07 -4.18 19.16
CA GLN A 159 9.03 -4.78 18.22
C GLN A 159 10.49 -4.38 18.48
N GLY A 160 10.75 -3.48 19.45
CA GLY A 160 12.10 -3.09 19.84
C GLY A 160 12.90 -2.53 18.65
N ASP A 161 14.09 -3.09 18.39
CA ASP A 161 14.97 -2.67 17.30
C ASP A 161 14.37 -2.86 15.89
N LYS A 162 13.37 -3.73 15.74
CA LYS A 162 12.67 -3.96 14.47
C LYS A 162 11.48 -3.04 14.26
N GLY A 163 11.07 -2.31 15.29
CA GLY A 163 9.97 -1.37 15.22
C GLY A 163 10.31 -0.17 14.34
N GLU A 164 9.29 0.44 13.76
CA GLU A 164 9.41 1.74 13.12
C GLU A 164 9.67 2.82 14.17
N THR A 165 10.31 3.93 13.76
CA THR A 165 10.64 5.02 14.69
C THR A 165 9.40 5.62 15.34
N ILE A 166 8.33 5.75 14.56
CA ILE A 166 6.99 6.12 14.98
C ILE A 166 6.00 5.24 14.21
N SER A 167 4.97 4.75 14.88
CA SER A 167 3.94 3.88 14.32
C SER A 167 2.69 4.00 15.19
N ALA A 168 1.62 3.29 14.83
CA ALA A 168 0.45 3.16 15.69
C ALA A 168 -0.17 1.77 15.54
N ASP A 169 -0.89 1.36 16.58
CA ASP A 169 -1.78 0.20 16.53
C ASP A 169 -3.00 0.43 17.42
N ILE A 170 -3.95 -0.50 17.34
CA ILE A 170 -5.12 -0.53 18.22
C ILE A 170 -5.11 -1.87 18.95
N VAL A 171 -5.02 -1.80 20.27
CA VAL A 171 -5.01 -2.98 21.15
C VAL A 171 -6.06 -2.79 22.22
N ASP A 172 -6.91 -3.81 22.41
CA ASP A 172 -8.02 -3.80 23.36
C ASP A 172 -8.97 -2.58 23.24
N GLY A 173 -9.08 -2.04 22.02
CA GLY A 173 -9.91 -0.87 21.71
C GLY A 173 -9.29 0.49 22.06
N VAL A 174 -7.99 0.53 22.37
CA VAL A 174 -7.22 1.76 22.65
C VAL A 174 -6.30 2.06 21.48
N TYR A 175 -6.30 3.31 21.00
CA TYR A 175 -5.34 3.77 19.99
C TYR A 175 -4.00 4.09 20.64
N ARG A 176 -2.93 3.43 20.21
CA ARG A 176 -1.60 3.63 20.78
C ARG A 176 -0.68 4.28 19.77
N ILE A 177 -0.16 5.45 20.11
CA ILE A 177 0.99 6.04 19.44
C ILE A 177 2.22 5.29 19.93
N LEU A 178 3.00 4.73 19.00
CA LEU A 178 4.14 3.89 19.33
C LEU A 178 5.45 4.56 18.92
N PHE A 179 6.36 4.75 19.86
CA PHE A 179 7.72 5.18 19.58
C PHE A 179 8.71 4.01 19.71
N ARG A 180 9.74 3.96 18.86
CA ARG A 180 10.81 2.96 19.03
C ARG A 180 11.60 3.23 20.31
N HIS A 181 12.03 2.19 20.99
CA HIS A 181 12.64 2.28 22.33
C HIS A 181 13.87 3.21 22.46
N ASP A 182 14.59 3.48 21.36
CA ASP A 182 15.74 4.38 21.25
C ASP A 182 15.41 5.74 20.58
N ARG A 183 14.12 6.05 20.42
CA ARG A 183 13.60 7.19 19.63
C ARG A 183 12.45 7.94 20.32
N LEU A 184 12.39 7.94 21.65
CA LEU A 184 11.44 8.79 22.37
C LEU A 184 11.69 10.27 22.00
N GLY A 185 10.63 10.98 21.62
CA GLY A 185 10.70 12.39 21.22
C GLY A 185 11.09 12.63 19.76
N TYR A 186 11.32 11.58 18.97
CA TYR A 186 11.71 11.70 17.57
C TYR A 186 10.49 11.65 16.64
N ASN A 187 10.47 12.50 15.61
CA ASN A 187 9.45 12.55 14.53
C ASN A 187 7.99 12.51 15.02
N GLN A 188 7.71 13.21 16.12
CA GLN A 188 6.43 13.17 16.83
C GLN A 188 5.25 13.64 15.95
N ASN A 189 5.53 14.41 14.92
CA ASN A 189 4.57 14.94 13.94
C ASN A 189 4.40 14.07 12.68
N TRP A 190 5.14 12.95 12.52
CA TRP A 190 5.06 12.10 11.32
C TRP A 190 4.10 10.92 11.53
N GLN A 191 2.86 11.22 11.91
CA GLN A 191 1.83 10.22 12.23
C GLN A 191 0.76 10.04 11.14
N GLU A 192 0.81 10.84 10.06
CA GLU A 192 -0.21 10.83 8.98
C GLU A 192 -0.40 9.45 8.35
N SER A 193 0.70 8.71 8.16
CA SER A 193 0.68 7.36 7.60
C SER A 193 0.34 6.27 8.63
N CYS A 194 0.15 6.60 9.91
CA CYS A 194 -0.04 5.61 10.97
C CYS A 194 -1.53 5.28 11.23
N ILE A 195 -2.45 6.24 11.06
CA ILE A 195 -3.86 6.06 11.46
C ILE A 195 -4.56 4.98 10.63
N LEU A 196 -4.49 5.08 9.30
CA LEU A 196 -5.20 4.13 8.43
C LEU A 196 -4.73 2.68 8.65
N PRO A 197 -3.42 2.36 8.66
CA PRO A 197 -2.97 1.00 8.97
C PRO A 197 -3.43 0.51 10.34
N ALA A 198 -3.42 1.37 11.37
CA ALA A 198 -3.89 1.01 12.70
C ALA A 198 -5.39 0.68 12.71
N VAL A 199 -6.21 1.51 12.07
CA VAL A 199 -7.67 1.31 11.94
C VAL A 199 -8.01 0.05 11.13
N GLU A 200 -7.29 -0.20 10.03
CA GLU A 200 -7.48 -1.37 9.17
C GLU A 200 -6.94 -2.67 9.77
N SER A 201 -6.04 -2.59 10.74
CA SER A 201 -5.54 -3.79 11.45
C SER A 201 -6.61 -4.43 12.34
N VAL A 202 -7.67 -3.70 12.69
CA VAL A 202 -8.80 -4.22 13.46
C VAL A 202 -9.68 -5.07 12.55
N ALA A 203 -9.78 -6.36 12.86
CA ALA A 203 -10.57 -7.30 12.08
C ALA A 203 -12.06 -6.87 12.01
N ARG A 204 -12.61 -6.88 10.79
CA ARG A 204 -14.01 -6.62 10.49
C ARG A 204 -14.58 -7.83 9.77
N GLU A 205 -15.82 -8.19 10.08
CA GLU A 205 -16.41 -9.45 9.63
C GLU A 205 -16.48 -9.53 8.10
N GLU A 206 -16.92 -8.47 7.41
CA GLU A 206 -17.03 -8.46 5.95
C GLU A 206 -16.88 -7.05 5.34
N GLY A 207 -16.61 -7.00 4.03
CA GLY A 207 -16.61 -5.79 3.22
C GLY A 207 -15.25 -5.23 2.81
N TYR A 208 -15.32 -4.12 2.06
CA TYR A 208 -14.17 -3.36 1.62
C TYR A 208 -13.46 -2.65 2.78
N SER A 209 -12.14 -2.56 2.67
CA SER A 209 -11.36 -1.62 3.48
C SER A 209 -11.85 -0.19 3.24
N LEU A 210 -11.65 0.71 4.20
CA LEU A 210 -11.95 2.13 4.07
C LEU A 210 -11.28 2.72 2.83
N ALA A 211 -10.00 2.38 2.61
CA ALA A 211 -9.25 2.84 1.46
C ALA A 211 -9.88 2.39 0.13
N THR A 212 -10.40 1.17 0.09
CA THR A 212 -11.09 0.60 -1.07
C THR A 212 -12.44 1.27 -1.31
N LYS A 213 -13.25 1.49 -0.27
CA LYS A 213 -14.52 2.21 -0.40
C LYS A 213 -14.30 3.60 -0.98
N HIS A 214 -13.39 4.35 -0.36
CA HIS A 214 -13.04 5.69 -0.80
C HIS A 214 -12.49 5.71 -2.24
N SER A 215 -11.62 4.77 -2.62
CA SER A 215 -11.14 4.71 -4.01
C SER A 215 -12.26 4.42 -5.01
N ILE A 216 -13.25 3.59 -4.67
CA ILE A 216 -14.40 3.33 -5.54
C ILE A 216 -15.28 4.58 -5.66
N GLU A 217 -15.65 5.17 -4.52
CA GLU A 217 -16.52 6.36 -4.45
C GLU A 217 -15.89 7.56 -5.18
N ASP A 218 -14.65 7.90 -4.86
CA ASP A 218 -14.00 9.13 -5.33
C ASP A 218 -13.37 8.95 -6.72
N ASP A 219 -12.67 7.83 -6.97
CA ASP A 219 -11.90 7.69 -8.20
C ASP A 219 -12.72 7.06 -9.35
N TYR A 220 -13.76 6.28 -9.05
CA TYR A 220 -14.50 5.54 -10.07
C TYR A 220 -15.90 6.09 -10.28
N GLU A 221 -16.75 6.12 -9.25
CA GLU A 221 -18.16 6.49 -9.39
C GLU A 221 -18.32 7.90 -9.93
N GLY A 222 -17.48 8.85 -9.50
CA GLY A 222 -17.49 10.22 -10.00
C GLY A 222 -17.06 10.41 -11.46
N SER A 223 -16.50 9.40 -12.13
CA SER A 223 -15.88 9.53 -13.46
C SER A 223 -16.32 8.49 -14.49
N ILE A 224 -16.94 7.38 -14.08
CA ILE A 224 -17.27 6.28 -14.98
C ILE A 224 -18.35 6.65 -16.01
N GLU A 225 -19.28 7.55 -15.69
CA GLU A 225 -20.38 7.92 -16.59
C GLU A 225 -19.88 8.52 -17.91
N GLU A 226 -18.89 9.40 -17.85
CA GLU A 226 -18.27 10.01 -19.03
C GLU A 226 -17.59 8.95 -19.90
N VAL A 227 -16.80 8.07 -19.28
CA VAL A 227 -16.10 6.98 -19.99
C VAL A 227 -17.10 6.01 -20.63
N SER A 228 -18.18 5.68 -19.93
CA SER A 228 -19.26 4.82 -20.44
C SER A 228 -19.96 5.45 -21.65
N ALA A 229 -20.29 6.74 -21.57
CA ALA A 229 -20.92 7.46 -22.67
C ALA A 229 -20.03 7.52 -23.92
N GLU A 230 -18.73 7.75 -23.75
CA GLU A 230 -17.77 7.76 -24.85
C GLU A 230 -17.61 6.38 -25.51
N ILE A 231 -17.48 5.32 -24.70
CA ILE A 231 -17.41 3.94 -25.21
C ILE A 231 -18.69 3.59 -25.97
N ASN A 232 -19.87 3.85 -25.39
CA ASN A 232 -21.14 3.52 -26.04
C ASN A 232 -21.34 4.29 -27.36
N LYS A 233 -20.83 5.52 -27.45
CA LYS A 233 -20.80 6.27 -28.70
C LYS A 233 -19.89 5.63 -29.75
N ILE A 234 -18.72 5.14 -29.36
CA ILE A 234 -17.79 4.43 -30.28
C ILE A 234 -18.43 3.13 -30.77
N LEU A 235 -19.17 2.44 -29.91
CA LEU A 235 -19.80 1.15 -30.20
C LEU A 235 -21.14 1.25 -30.94
N GLY A 236 -21.73 2.45 -31.04
CA GLY A 236 -23.05 2.65 -31.66
C GLY A 236 -24.22 2.02 -30.89
N ALA A 237 -23.98 1.52 -29.67
CA ALA A 237 -24.97 0.86 -28.84
C ALA A 237 -24.62 1.00 -27.35
N GLU A 238 -25.61 0.80 -26.49
CA GLU A 238 -25.44 0.84 -25.05
C GLU A 238 -24.85 -0.48 -24.54
N PHE A 239 -23.67 -0.40 -23.92
CA PHE A 239 -23.01 -1.45 -23.18
C PHE A 239 -22.87 -1.06 -21.71
N THR A 240 -22.90 -2.08 -20.85
CA THR A 240 -22.61 -1.95 -19.42
C THR A 240 -21.13 -2.16 -19.17
N LEU A 241 -20.51 -1.24 -18.41
CA LEU A 241 -19.16 -1.39 -17.89
C LEU A 241 -19.23 -1.89 -16.45
N ASP A 242 -18.97 -3.17 -16.25
CA ASP A 242 -19.01 -3.80 -14.93
C ASP A 242 -17.58 -3.88 -14.33
N PRO A 243 -17.27 -3.08 -13.30
CA PRO A 243 -15.95 -3.11 -12.68
C PRO A 243 -15.69 -4.36 -11.85
N ASN A 244 -16.74 -5.13 -11.49
CA ASN A 244 -16.66 -6.37 -10.73
C ASN A 244 -15.82 -6.25 -9.43
N PHE A 245 -15.99 -5.14 -8.71
CA PHE A 245 -15.12 -4.76 -7.58
C PHE A 245 -15.04 -5.84 -6.50
N GLU A 246 -16.13 -6.53 -6.19
CA GLU A 246 -16.18 -7.50 -5.11
C GLU A 246 -15.30 -8.70 -5.41
N GLU A 247 -15.41 -9.27 -6.62
CA GLU A 247 -14.60 -10.41 -7.03
C GLU A 247 -13.12 -10.03 -7.16
N ILE A 248 -12.84 -8.84 -7.72
CA ILE A 248 -11.47 -8.32 -7.84
C ILE A 248 -10.85 -8.12 -6.47
N TYR A 249 -11.53 -7.42 -5.56
CA TYR A 249 -11.05 -7.18 -4.20
C TYR A 249 -10.76 -8.49 -3.47
N ASN A 250 -11.68 -9.44 -3.53
CA ASN A 250 -11.51 -10.76 -2.91
C ASN A 250 -10.35 -11.56 -3.51
N THR A 251 -10.13 -11.44 -4.82
CA THR A 251 -9.03 -12.11 -5.51
C THR A 251 -7.68 -11.50 -5.14
N LEU A 252 -7.55 -10.17 -5.16
CA LEU A 252 -6.33 -9.46 -4.81
C LEU A 252 -5.97 -9.64 -3.33
N LYS A 253 -6.96 -9.59 -2.43
CA LYS A 253 -6.78 -9.81 -0.99
C LYS A 253 -6.25 -11.21 -0.66
N LYS A 254 -6.58 -12.22 -1.47
CA LYS A 254 -6.11 -13.62 -1.29
C LYS A 254 -4.79 -13.90 -2.03
N ALA A 255 -4.33 -12.99 -2.88
CA ALA A 255 -3.12 -13.17 -3.65
C ALA A 255 -1.88 -13.10 -2.75
N LYS A 256 -0.87 -13.92 -3.05
CA LYS A 256 0.41 -13.88 -2.32
C LYS A 256 1.22 -12.63 -2.65
N GLU A 257 1.09 -12.16 -3.89
CA GLU A 257 1.75 -10.99 -4.43
C GLU A 257 0.75 -10.24 -5.30
N VAL A 258 0.71 -8.93 -5.13
CA VAL A 258 -0.02 -8.00 -5.98
C VAL A 258 1.01 -7.03 -6.56
N GLY A 259 0.93 -6.76 -7.87
CA GLY A 259 1.91 -5.91 -8.56
C GLY A 259 1.94 -4.46 -8.07
N ASP A 260 0.85 -4.02 -7.43
CA ASP A 260 0.70 -2.74 -6.75
C ASP A 260 0.56 -2.97 -5.24
N SER A 261 1.51 -2.46 -4.45
CA SER A 261 1.45 -2.57 -2.98
C SER A 261 0.30 -1.78 -2.37
N ASP A 262 -0.17 -0.75 -3.08
CA ASP A 262 -1.19 0.18 -2.62
C ASP A 262 -2.52 -0.07 -3.35
N TRP A 263 -2.72 -1.28 -3.89
CA TRP A 263 -3.87 -1.62 -4.72
C TRP A 263 -5.23 -1.31 -4.06
N GLN A 264 -5.32 -1.42 -2.72
CA GLN A 264 -6.56 -1.16 -1.99
C GLN A 264 -6.99 0.30 -2.09
N SER A 265 -6.05 1.24 -2.09
CA SER A 265 -6.33 2.68 -2.18
C SER A 265 -6.43 3.18 -3.63
N ARG A 266 -6.23 2.29 -4.60
CA ARG A 266 -6.21 2.61 -6.03
C ARG A 266 -7.11 1.70 -6.87
N ILE A 267 -7.97 0.89 -6.25
CA ILE A 267 -8.77 -0.10 -6.97
C ILE A 267 -9.75 0.57 -7.94
N GLY A 268 -10.35 1.70 -7.54
CA GLY A 268 -11.32 2.45 -8.34
C GLY A 268 -10.64 3.13 -9.51
N SER A 269 -9.58 3.91 -9.25
CA SER A 269 -8.76 4.55 -10.29
C SER A 269 -8.14 3.52 -11.24
N THR A 270 -7.77 2.33 -10.74
CA THR A 270 -7.24 1.26 -11.59
C THR A 270 -8.31 0.67 -12.51
N ALA A 271 -9.51 0.41 -11.99
CA ALA A 271 -10.65 -0.05 -12.79
C ALA A 271 -11.03 0.96 -13.88
N LEU A 272 -11.12 2.25 -13.51
CA LEU A 272 -11.38 3.33 -14.46
C LEU A 272 -10.29 3.42 -15.54
N GLY A 273 -9.02 3.24 -15.16
CA GLY A 273 -7.90 3.20 -16.11
C GLY A 273 -8.00 2.05 -17.11
N TYR A 274 -8.48 0.87 -16.69
CA TYR A 274 -8.73 -0.23 -17.63
C TYR A 274 -9.85 0.06 -18.62
N PHE A 275 -10.95 0.69 -18.19
CA PHE A 275 -12.02 1.10 -19.12
C PHE A 275 -11.56 2.21 -20.08
N ASN A 276 -10.77 3.17 -19.61
CA ASN A 276 -10.12 4.13 -20.52
C ASN A 276 -9.18 3.45 -21.51
N GLY A 277 -8.50 2.38 -21.10
CA GLY A 277 -7.73 1.51 -21.99
C GLY A 277 -8.60 0.85 -23.06
N LEU A 278 -9.73 0.26 -22.67
CA LEU A 278 -10.71 -0.29 -23.61
C LEU A 278 -11.14 0.77 -24.63
N LYS A 279 -11.53 1.97 -24.17
CA LYS A 279 -11.89 3.08 -25.04
C LYS A 279 -10.80 3.35 -26.08
N TYR A 280 -9.56 3.50 -25.63
CA TYR A 280 -8.41 3.75 -26.50
C TYR A 280 -8.23 2.64 -27.56
N GLN A 281 -8.37 1.36 -27.16
CA GLN A 281 -8.23 0.25 -28.11
C GLN A 281 -9.39 0.20 -29.12
N LEU A 282 -10.61 0.52 -28.72
CA LEU A 282 -11.76 0.62 -29.63
C LEU A 282 -11.55 1.72 -30.68
N GLU A 283 -11.09 2.90 -30.26
CA GLU A 283 -10.76 4.00 -31.17
C GLU A 283 -9.65 3.60 -32.15
N ARG A 284 -8.58 2.99 -31.62
CA ARG A 284 -7.44 2.55 -32.42
C ARG A 284 -7.81 1.46 -33.43
N ALA A 285 -8.74 0.59 -33.08
CA ALA A 285 -9.27 -0.45 -33.95
C ALA A 285 -10.25 0.08 -35.01
N GLY A 286 -10.71 1.34 -34.89
CA GLY A 286 -11.60 1.96 -35.87
C GLY A 286 -13.07 1.61 -35.70
N PHE A 287 -13.53 1.23 -34.50
CA PHE A 287 -14.95 0.91 -34.24
C PHE A 287 -15.90 2.09 -34.51
N LYS A 288 -15.40 3.32 -34.32
CA LYS A 288 -16.22 4.51 -34.45
C LYS A 288 -16.65 4.69 -35.91
N ASP A 289 -17.96 4.75 -36.11
CA ASP A 289 -18.61 4.91 -37.42
C ASP A 289 -18.35 3.73 -38.39
N ASP A 290 -17.97 2.53 -37.87
CA ASP A 290 -17.83 1.29 -38.65
C ASP A 290 -18.94 0.29 -38.27
N ASP A 291 -19.99 0.25 -39.09
CA ASP A 291 -21.18 -0.58 -38.84
C ASP A 291 -20.83 -2.08 -38.72
N MET A 292 -19.85 -2.60 -39.48
CA MET A 292 -19.52 -4.02 -39.45
C MET A 292 -18.87 -4.43 -38.13
N LEU A 293 -17.95 -3.61 -37.59
CA LEU A 293 -17.34 -3.87 -36.30
C LEU A 293 -18.36 -3.74 -35.16
N GLN A 294 -19.24 -2.73 -35.23
CA GLN A 294 -20.27 -2.50 -34.22
C GLN A 294 -21.33 -3.60 -34.19
N GLU A 295 -21.82 -4.04 -35.36
CA GLU A 295 -22.79 -5.13 -35.47
C GLU A 295 -22.16 -6.47 -35.08
N GLY A 296 -20.95 -6.79 -35.58
CA GLY A 296 -20.26 -8.04 -35.24
C GLY A 296 -20.01 -8.21 -33.74
N LEU A 297 -19.64 -7.13 -33.05
CA LEU A 297 -19.53 -7.14 -31.58
C LEU A 297 -20.88 -7.42 -30.91
N GLN A 298 -21.95 -6.77 -31.36
CA GLN A 298 -23.29 -6.94 -30.78
C GLN A 298 -23.88 -8.33 -31.01
N GLU A 299 -23.56 -8.99 -32.13
CA GLU A 299 -23.98 -10.36 -32.41
C GLU A 299 -23.34 -11.37 -31.46
N ILE A 300 -22.07 -11.16 -31.10
CA ILE A 300 -21.30 -12.10 -30.28
C ILE A 300 -21.43 -11.79 -28.78
N VAL A 301 -21.53 -10.51 -28.42
CA VAL A 301 -21.63 -10.05 -27.03
C VAL A 301 -23.08 -9.80 -26.67
N GLU A 302 -23.85 -10.89 -26.60
CA GLU A 302 -25.31 -10.87 -26.37
C GLU A 302 -25.72 -10.10 -25.10
N THR A 303 -24.88 -10.11 -24.06
CA THR A 303 -25.16 -9.45 -22.78
C THR A 303 -24.89 -7.94 -22.80
N LYS A 304 -24.25 -7.43 -23.86
CA LYS A 304 -23.74 -6.07 -23.98
C LYS A 304 -22.96 -5.62 -22.75
N THR A 305 -22.11 -6.50 -22.20
CA THR A 305 -21.35 -6.23 -20.97
C THR A 305 -19.85 -6.38 -21.21
N PHE A 306 -19.08 -5.37 -20.79
CA PHE A 306 -17.65 -5.48 -20.54
C PHE A 306 -17.42 -5.63 -19.05
N ARG A 307 -16.81 -6.73 -18.63
CA ARG A 307 -16.56 -7.03 -17.21
C ARG A 307 -15.08 -7.16 -16.90
N LEU A 308 -14.61 -6.43 -15.88
CA LEU A 308 -13.25 -6.62 -15.37
C LEU A 308 -13.13 -7.94 -14.60
N ARG A 309 -12.00 -8.63 -14.75
CA ARG A 309 -11.73 -9.90 -14.06
C ARG A 309 -10.26 -10.05 -13.69
N VAL A 310 -9.97 -10.55 -12.50
CA VAL A 310 -8.60 -10.92 -12.10
C VAL A 310 -8.51 -12.43 -11.98
N LEU A 311 -7.59 -13.04 -12.72
CA LEU A 311 -7.37 -14.48 -12.72
C LEU A 311 -5.99 -14.83 -12.17
N PRO A 312 -5.79 -16.04 -11.61
CA PRO A 312 -4.47 -16.50 -11.20
C PRO A 312 -3.46 -16.56 -12.35
N LYS A 313 -3.95 -16.75 -13.58
CA LYS A 313 -3.15 -16.82 -14.79
C LYS A 313 -3.94 -16.32 -16.00
N THR A 314 -3.23 -15.70 -16.93
CA THR A 314 -3.68 -15.22 -18.24
C THR A 314 -2.55 -15.50 -19.25
N ASP A 315 -2.86 -15.47 -20.54
CA ASP A 315 -1.86 -15.75 -21.60
C ASP A 315 -0.94 -14.55 -21.88
N SER A 316 -1.42 -13.34 -21.60
CA SER A 316 -0.72 -12.05 -21.73
C SER A 316 -0.84 -11.19 -20.46
N THR A 317 -0.23 -10.01 -20.41
CA THR A 317 -0.30 -9.12 -19.23
C THR A 317 -1.72 -8.64 -18.98
N THR A 318 -2.36 -8.10 -20.03
CA THR A 318 -3.79 -7.85 -20.15
C THR A 318 -4.32 -8.78 -21.23
N GLU A 319 -5.54 -9.26 -21.09
CA GLU A 319 -6.15 -10.20 -22.02
C GLU A 319 -7.63 -9.86 -22.21
N THR A 320 -8.12 -10.04 -23.43
CA THR A 320 -9.53 -9.86 -23.79
C THR A 320 -10.09 -11.22 -24.16
N LYS A 321 -11.21 -11.62 -23.57
CA LYS A 321 -11.93 -12.85 -23.93
C LYS A 321 -13.42 -12.60 -24.07
N ILE A 322 -14.08 -13.40 -24.90
CA ILE A 322 -15.54 -13.48 -24.94
C ILE A 322 -15.93 -14.84 -24.36
N GLU A 323 -16.71 -14.83 -23.30
CA GLU A 323 -17.23 -16.03 -22.65
C GLU A 323 -18.69 -15.76 -22.29
N ASP A 324 -19.59 -16.67 -22.68
CA ASP A 324 -21.03 -16.60 -22.39
C ASP A 324 -21.68 -15.24 -22.74
N GLY A 325 -21.30 -14.67 -23.89
CA GLY A 325 -21.83 -13.39 -24.38
C GLY A 325 -21.35 -12.15 -23.61
N VAL A 326 -20.32 -12.27 -22.76
CA VAL A 326 -19.67 -11.17 -22.01
C VAL A 326 -18.24 -10.98 -22.51
N VAL A 327 -17.80 -9.73 -22.67
CA VAL A 327 -16.38 -9.44 -22.88
C VAL A 327 -15.68 -9.31 -21.53
N TYR A 328 -14.79 -10.24 -21.23
CA TYR A 328 -13.91 -10.17 -20.07
C TYR A 328 -12.63 -9.43 -20.39
N LEU A 329 -12.41 -8.36 -19.64
CA LEU A 329 -11.19 -7.56 -19.61
C LEU A 329 -10.35 -8.02 -18.41
N GLN A 330 -9.32 -8.83 -18.66
CA GLN A 330 -8.70 -9.60 -17.59
C GLN A 330 -7.20 -9.39 -17.41
N THR A 331 -6.78 -9.51 -16.15
CA THR A 331 -5.38 -9.39 -15.72
C THR A 331 -5.10 -10.40 -14.60
N ARG A 332 -3.91 -10.34 -14.02
CA ARG A 332 -3.47 -11.16 -12.90
C ARG A 332 -3.08 -10.30 -11.70
N PRO A 333 -3.08 -10.84 -10.47
CA PRO A 333 -2.66 -10.07 -9.29
C PRO A 333 -1.27 -9.44 -9.43
N ASP A 334 -0.28 -10.15 -9.98
CA ASP A 334 1.11 -9.67 -10.18
C ASP A 334 1.24 -8.58 -11.28
N ARG A 335 0.15 -8.34 -12.02
CA ARG A 335 0.04 -7.36 -13.10
C ARG A 335 -1.14 -6.40 -12.89
N TRP A 336 -1.71 -6.37 -11.70
CA TRP A 336 -2.73 -5.38 -11.37
C TRP A 336 -2.18 -3.96 -11.55
N SER A 337 -2.93 -3.10 -12.25
CA SER A 337 -2.54 -1.74 -12.64
C SER A 337 -1.48 -1.64 -13.76
N TYR A 338 -1.03 -2.75 -14.36
CA TYR A 338 -0.05 -2.71 -15.45
C TYR A 338 -0.72 -2.56 -16.81
N ASN A 339 -0.08 -1.80 -17.71
CA ASN A 339 -0.45 -1.67 -19.12
C ASN A 339 -1.95 -1.43 -19.35
N GLN A 340 -2.54 -0.55 -18.55
CA GLN A 340 -3.99 -0.31 -18.60
C GLN A 340 -4.44 0.12 -20.00
N ASN A 341 -3.61 0.88 -20.73
CA ASN A 341 -3.88 1.30 -22.11
C ASN A 341 -3.98 0.12 -23.11
N ASP A 342 -3.43 -1.05 -22.80
CA ASP A 342 -3.50 -2.25 -23.65
C ASP A 342 -4.78 -3.07 -23.38
N MET A 343 -5.64 -2.61 -22.47
CA MET A 343 -6.89 -3.32 -22.16
C MET A 343 -7.86 -3.26 -23.34
N GLY A 344 -8.42 -4.40 -23.73
CA GLY A 344 -9.24 -4.50 -24.96
C GLY A 344 -8.43 -4.81 -26.22
N GLU A 345 -7.10 -4.89 -26.14
CA GLU A 345 -6.29 -5.32 -27.28
C GLU A 345 -6.71 -6.73 -27.74
N GLY A 346 -6.74 -6.92 -29.06
CA GLY A 346 -7.11 -8.18 -29.69
C GLY A 346 -8.62 -8.43 -29.83
N LEU A 347 -9.50 -7.53 -29.34
CA LEU A 347 -10.95 -7.68 -29.43
C LEU A 347 -11.44 -7.96 -30.86
N VAL A 348 -10.92 -7.23 -31.85
CA VAL A 348 -11.29 -7.43 -33.27
C VAL A 348 -11.00 -8.84 -33.76
N ASN A 349 -9.97 -9.51 -33.24
CA ASN A 349 -9.64 -10.89 -33.66
C ASN A 349 -10.61 -11.94 -33.08
N LEU A 350 -11.49 -11.53 -32.15
CA LEU A 350 -12.50 -12.36 -31.52
C LEU A 350 -13.88 -12.20 -32.17
N LEU A 351 -14.03 -11.23 -33.08
CA LEU A 351 -15.21 -10.99 -33.91
C LEU A 351 -15.06 -11.75 -35.23
#